data_AF-C0LH83-F1
#
_entry.id   AF-C0LH83-F1
#
_cell.length_a   1.000
_cell.length_b   1.000
_cell.length_c   1.000
_cell.angle_alpha   90.00
_cell.angle_beta   90.00
_cell.angle_gamma   90.00
#
_symmetry.space_group_name_H-M   'P 1'
#
loop_
_entity.id
_entity.type
_entity.pdbx_description
1 polymer ?
#
loop_
_entity_poly.entity_id
_entity_poly.type
_entity_poly.pdbx_seq_one_letter_code
_entity_poly.pdbx_strand_id
1 'polypeptide(L)'
;IDGPRDKLIKMLVEGDDALVHQLKVVSIVGFGGLGKTTLANEVCRKLEGQFKYQAFVSVSQKPDIKKILRHILSQICWRECISDEAWDEQQLIHTIRQFLKDKRYFIVIDDIWSTSAWRTIKCAFPENNCSSRILTTTRIIAVAKYCCSPHHDNVYEIKPLGAIHSKSLFFKQTFGSEDKCPLHLREVSNAILRKCGGLPLAIITVASLLANKASTKVEWESIQNSIGSALEKDTDMEEIKKILLLSYDDLPYHLKTCLLYLSIFPEDYEIKRDRLIRR
;
A
#
# COMPACT_ATOMS: atom_id res chain seq x y z
N ILE A 1 -0.83 -14.03 2.04
CA ILE A 1 -0.16 -13.04 1.15
C ILE A 1 0.31 -13.71 -0.14
N ASP A 2 0.78 -14.96 -0.09
CA ASP A 2 1.41 -15.64 -1.22
C ASP A 2 0.50 -15.78 -2.46
N GLY A 3 -0.74 -16.26 -2.31
CA GLY A 3 -1.67 -16.41 -3.45
C GLY A 3 -1.87 -15.13 -4.29
N PRO A 4 -2.31 -14.00 -3.68
CA PRO A 4 -2.43 -12.72 -4.38
C PRO A 4 -1.13 -12.24 -5.03
N ARG A 5 0.00 -12.38 -4.33
CA ARG A 5 1.33 -11.98 -4.83
C ARG A 5 1.69 -12.78 -6.08
N ASP A 6 1.57 -14.09 -6.01
CA ASP A 6 1.99 -14.98 -7.10
C ASP A 6 1.06 -14.81 -8.31
N LYS A 7 -0.23 -14.54 -8.11
CA LYS A 7 -1.15 -14.16 -9.18
C LYS A 7 -0.76 -12.84 -9.85
N LEU A 8 -0.37 -11.82 -9.08
CA LEU A 8 0.13 -10.56 -9.64
C LEU A 8 1.43 -10.74 -10.42
N ILE A 9 2.34 -11.56 -9.92
CA ILE A 9 3.58 -11.90 -10.64
C ILE A 9 3.24 -12.61 -11.94
N LYS A 10 2.30 -13.55 -11.92
CA LYS A 10 1.77 -14.19 -13.14
C LYS A 10 1.26 -13.16 -14.14
N MET A 11 0.42 -12.22 -13.68
CA MET A 11 -0.09 -11.14 -14.51
C MET A 11 1.03 -10.21 -15.03
N LEU A 12 2.11 -10.00 -14.28
CA LEU A 12 3.23 -9.18 -14.72
C LEU A 12 4.12 -9.93 -15.71
N VAL A 13 4.47 -11.19 -15.44
CA VAL A 13 5.52 -11.92 -16.16
C VAL A 13 4.99 -12.74 -17.33
N GLU A 14 3.79 -13.30 -17.21
CA GLU A 14 3.19 -14.18 -18.23
C GLU A 14 2.28 -13.39 -19.21
N GLY A 15 2.32 -13.77 -20.48
CA GLY A 15 1.53 -13.21 -21.58
C GLY A 15 1.85 -13.91 -22.91
N ASP A 16 1.03 -13.69 -23.94
CA ASP A 16 1.25 -14.23 -25.30
C ASP A 16 2.66 -13.88 -25.81
N ASP A 17 3.36 -14.86 -26.39
CA ASP A 17 4.77 -14.78 -26.82
C ASP A 17 5.11 -13.55 -27.68
N ALA A 18 4.13 -12.97 -28.40
CA ALA A 18 4.29 -11.77 -29.21
C ALA A 18 4.31 -10.44 -28.40
N LEU A 19 3.74 -10.41 -27.18
CA LEU A 19 3.61 -9.22 -26.33
C LEU A 19 4.51 -9.26 -25.08
N VAL A 20 5.19 -10.38 -24.82
CA VAL A 20 6.07 -10.56 -23.64
C VAL A 20 7.09 -9.44 -23.49
N HIS A 21 7.60 -8.97 -24.64
CA HIS A 21 8.66 -7.97 -24.69
C HIS A 21 8.17 -6.54 -24.44
N GLN A 22 6.88 -6.24 -24.61
CA GLN A 22 6.36 -4.87 -24.46
C GLN A 22 6.26 -4.44 -22.98
N LEU A 23 6.14 -3.12 -22.77
CA LEU A 23 5.85 -2.54 -21.46
C LEU A 23 4.47 -2.98 -20.98
N LYS A 24 4.42 -3.66 -19.84
CA LYS A 24 3.16 -4.08 -19.21
C LYS A 24 2.88 -3.27 -17.95
N VAL A 25 1.67 -2.74 -17.83
CA VAL A 25 1.19 -2.04 -16.63
C VAL A 25 0.10 -2.88 -15.98
N VAL A 26 0.28 -3.21 -14.70
CA VAL A 26 -0.72 -3.89 -13.86
C VAL A 26 -1.15 -2.93 -12.75
N SER A 27 -2.44 -2.82 -12.49
CA SER A 27 -2.99 -1.93 -11.46
C SER A 27 -3.65 -2.73 -10.35
N ILE A 28 -3.23 -2.54 -9.10
CA ILE A 28 -3.92 -3.05 -7.92
C ILE A 28 -4.97 -2.02 -7.49
N VAL A 29 -6.24 -2.41 -7.48
CA VAL A 29 -7.35 -1.55 -7.09
C VAL A 29 -8.08 -2.09 -5.87
N GLY A 30 -8.48 -1.19 -4.97
CA GLY A 30 -9.32 -1.50 -3.82
C GLY A 30 -9.34 -0.34 -2.83
N PHE A 31 -10.30 -0.34 -1.93
CA PHE A 31 -10.46 0.73 -0.95
C PHE A 31 -9.31 0.78 0.08
N GLY A 32 -9.34 1.81 0.94
CA GLY A 32 -8.32 2.03 1.96
C GLY A 32 -8.23 0.87 2.97
N GLY A 33 -7.02 0.56 3.45
CA GLY A 33 -6.83 -0.45 4.51
C GLY A 33 -6.79 -1.91 4.06
N LEU A 34 -7.00 -2.21 2.78
CA LEU A 34 -6.90 -3.57 2.22
C LEU A 34 -5.47 -4.12 2.05
N GLY A 35 -4.45 -3.30 2.24
CA GLY A 35 -3.05 -3.73 2.10
C GLY A 35 -2.51 -3.71 0.67
N LYS A 36 -3.00 -2.82 -0.21
CA LYS A 36 -2.49 -2.64 -1.58
C LYS A 36 -0.98 -2.38 -1.62
N THR A 37 -0.52 -1.38 -0.88
CA THR A 37 0.90 -1.02 -0.74
C THR A 37 1.71 -2.19 -0.21
N THR A 38 1.18 -2.93 0.77
CA THR A 38 1.82 -4.15 1.32
C THR A 38 1.97 -5.23 0.24
N LEU A 39 0.92 -5.46 -0.55
CA LEU A 39 0.96 -6.42 -1.65
C LEU A 39 1.94 -6.01 -2.75
N ALA A 40 1.98 -4.72 -3.10
CA ALA A 40 2.93 -4.18 -4.08
C ALA A 40 4.38 -4.32 -3.61
N ASN A 41 4.66 -4.05 -2.34
CA ASN A 41 5.97 -4.27 -1.73
C ASN A 41 6.39 -5.75 -1.77
N GLU A 42 5.47 -6.66 -1.48
CA GLU A 42 5.74 -8.11 -1.53
C GLU A 42 6.02 -8.60 -2.96
N VAL A 43 5.35 -8.04 -3.97
CA VAL A 43 5.67 -8.29 -5.38
C VAL A 43 7.06 -7.74 -5.72
N CYS A 44 7.37 -6.51 -5.29
CA CYS A 44 8.67 -5.89 -5.51
C CYS A 44 9.81 -6.73 -4.94
N ARG A 45 9.69 -7.17 -3.69
CA ARG A 45 10.67 -8.05 -3.02
C ARG A 45 10.85 -9.38 -3.74
N LYS A 46 9.78 -9.97 -4.28
CA LYS A 46 9.86 -11.26 -5.00
C LYS A 46 10.50 -11.13 -6.38
N LEU A 47 10.39 -9.95 -7.00
CA LEU A 47 11.01 -9.61 -8.27
C LEU A 47 12.39 -8.95 -8.12
N GLU A 48 12.86 -8.77 -6.88
CA GLU A 48 14.18 -8.24 -6.57
C GLU A 48 15.27 -9.09 -7.25
N GLY A 49 16.25 -8.43 -7.85
CA GLY A 49 17.31 -9.07 -8.63
C GLY A 49 16.92 -9.55 -10.04
N GLN A 50 15.63 -9.60 -10.39
CA GLN A 50 15.21 -9.91 -11.77
C GLN A 50 15.24 -8.69 -12.70
N PHE A 51 15.18 -7.49 -12.11
CA PHE A 51 15.23 -6.22 -12.81
C PHE A 51 16.39 -5.41 -12.26
N LYS A 52 17.30 -4.98 -13.14
CA LYS A 52 18.45 -4.17 -12.75
C LYS A 52 18.04 -2.77 -12.28
N TYR A 53 16.95 -2.25 -12.83
CA TYR A 53 16.47 -0.90 -12.57
C TYR A 53 15.10 -0.98 -11.93
N GLN A 54 15.05 -0.64 -10.64
CA GLN A 54 13.83 -0.69 -9.84
C GLN A 54 13.59 0.63 -9.13
N ALA A 55 12.32 1.00 -8.99
CA ALA A 55 11.93 2.13 -8.16
C ALA A 55 10.58 1.87 -7.52
N PHE A 56 10.40 2.39 -6.31
CA PHE A 56 9.13 2.42 -5.59
C PHE A 56 8.88 3.86 -5.15
N VAL A 57 7.79 4.46 -5.61
CA VAL A 57 7.38 5.81 -5.23
C VAL A 57 5.89 5.88 -4.93
N SER A 58 5.53 6.71 -3.96
CA SER A 58 4.14 7.00 -3.60
C SER A 58 3.68 8.32 -4.21
N VAL A 59 2.40 8.40 -4.56
CA VAL A 59 1.75 9.58 -5.15
C VAL A 59 0.74 10.12 -4.15
N SER A 60 1.00 11.31 -3.62
CA SER A 60 0.06 11.98 -2.73
C SER A 60 -1.18 12.50 -3.48
N GLN A 61 -2.23 12.89 -2.73
CA GLN A 61 -3.45 13.46 -3.32
C GLN A 61 -3.19 14.77 -4.07
N LYS A 62 -2.23 15.55 -3.58
CA LYS A 62 -1.69 16.74 -4.23
C LYS A 62 -0.28 16.43 -4.73
N PRO A 63 -0.15 15.76 -5.89
CA PRO A 63 1.12 15.23 -6.32
C PRO A 63 2.09 16.35 -6.69
N ASP A 64 3.29 16.29 -6.11
CA ASP A 64 4.45 17.03 -6.59
C ASP A 64 5.15 16.16 -7.64
N ILE A 65 4.78 16.32 -8.90
CA ILE A 65 5.28 15.52 -10.02
C ILE A 65 6.80 15.63 -10.13
N LYS A 66 7.34 16.84 -9.95
CA LYS A 66 8.78 17.11 -9.95
C LYS A 66 9.51 16.27 -8.90
N LYS A 67 8.99 16.23 -7.67
CA LYS A 67 9.56 15.42 -6.58
C LYS A 67 9.45 13.92 -6.87
N ILE A 68 8.31 13.46 -7.39
CA ILE A 68 8.09 12.04 -7.74
C ILE A 68 9.09 11.59 -8.81
N LEU A 69 9.23 12.35 -9.90
CA LEU A 69 10.17 12.02 -10.97
C LEU A 69 11.62 12.00 -10.49
N ARG A 70 12.00 12.93 -9.61
CA ARG A 70 13.33 12.92 -8.96
C ARG A 70 13.55 11.69 -8.11
N HIS A 71 12.57 11.29 -7.32
CA HIS A 71 12.64 10.09 -6.50
C HIS A 71 12.77 8.82 -7.36
N ILE A 72 12.08 8.78 -8.51
CA ILE A 72 12.27 7.68 -9.48
C ILE A 72 13.69 7.70 -10.02
N LEU A 73 14.17 8.86 -10.49
CA LEU A 73 15.49 9.01 -11.09
C LEU A 73 16.61 8.61 -10.12
N SER A 74 16.51 9.01 -8.84
CA SER A 74 17.52 8.68 -7.82
C SER A 74 17.59 7.19 -7.52
N GLN A 75 16.47 6.46 -7.63
CA GLN A 75 16.42 5.01 -7.39
C GLN A 75 16.92 4.20 -8.60
N ILE A 76 16.60 4.63 -9.83
CA ILE A 76 17.06 3.90 -11.04
C ILE A 76 18.49 4.26 -11.44
N CYS A 77 18.97 5.45 -11.07
CA CYS A 77 20.22 6.03 -11.56
C CYS A 77 21.16 6.41 -10.40
N TRP A 78 21.49 5.43 -9.54
CA TRP A 78 22.28 5.62 -8.31
C TRP A 78 23.59 6.41 -8.46
N ARG A 79 24.20 6.46 -9.66
CA ARG A 79 25.48 7.14 -9.93
C ARG A 79 25.66 7.73 -11.34
N GLU A 80 24.79 7.43 -12.29
CA GLU A 80 24.99 7.79 -13.71
C GLU A 80 24.33 9.14 -14.10
N CYS A 81 23.44 9.69 -13.28
CA CYS A 81 22.67 10.89 -13.60
C CYS A 81 22.91 11.98 -12.57
N ILE A 82 23.46 13.12 -13.00
CA ILE A 82 23.54 14.32 -12.17
C ILE A 82 22.15 14.97 -12.19
N SER A 83 21.38 14.79 -11.12
CA SER A 83 20.10 15.49 -10.93
C SER A 83 20.36 16.87 -10.34
N ASP A 84 20.07 17.94 -11.10
CA ASP A 84 20.09 19.32 -10.60
C ASP A 84 18.75 19.68 -9.93
N GLU A 85 18.79 20.37 -8.79
CA GLU A 85 17.61 20.89 -8.10
C GLU A 85 16.85 21.94 -8.92
N ALA A 86 17.49 22.55 -9.92
CA ALA A 86 16.86 23.49 -10.84
C ALA A 86 15.98 22.81 -11.91
N TRP A 87 16.18 21.52 -12.21
CA TRP A 87 15.51 20.88 -13.36
C TRP A 87 14.01 20.91 -13.28
N ASP A 88 13.34 21.22 -14.39
CA ASP A 88 11.89 21.17 -14.51
C ASP A 88 11.38 19.73 -14.75
N GLU A 89 10.04 19.58 -14.81
CA GLU A 89 9.40 18.28 -15.04
C GLU A 89 9.76 17.67 -16.40
N GLN A 90 9.92 18.49 -17.44
CA GLN A 90 10.20 18.01 -18.80
C GLN A 90 11.63 17.46 -18.90
N GLN A 91 12.59 18.12 -18.29
CA GLN A 91 13.99 17.68 -18.21
C GLN A 91 14.10 16.36 -17.45
N LEU A 92 13.38 16.21 -16.34
CA LEU A 92 13.31 14.97 -15.58
C LEU A 92 12.70 13.83 -16.40
N ILE A 93 11.55 14.07 -17.05
CA ILE A 93 10.91 13.12 -17.95
C ILE A 93 11.86 12.68 -19.06
N HIS A 94 12.50 13.63 -19.74
CA HIS A 94 13.43 13.35 -20.82
C HIS A 94 14.61 12.49 -20.35
N THR A 95 15.19 12.84 -19.20
CA THR A 95 16.35 12.12 -18.65
C THR A 95 15.99 10.69 -18.26
N ILE A 96 14.90 10.48 -17.53
CA ILE A 96 14.43 9.14 -17.15
C ILE A 96 14.15 8.31 -18.41
N ARG A 97 13.49 8.92 -19.40
CA ARG A 97 13.13 8.23 -20.64
C ARG A 97 14.35 7.82 -21.46
N GLN A 98 15.33 8.71 -21.63
CA GLN A 98 16.59 8.38 -22.31
C GLN A 98 17.36 7.31 -21.55
N PHE A 99 17.41 7.41 -20.23
CA PHE A 99 18.08 6.43 -19.40
C PHE A 99 17.48 5.04 -19.59
N LEU A 100 16.14 4.91 -19.54
CA LEU A 100 15.42 3.64 -19.57
C LEU A 100 15.20 3.05 -20.97
N LYS A 101 15.53 3.78 -22.04
CA LYS A 101 15.19 3.45 -23.44
C LYS A 101 15.45 1.98 -23.80
N ASP A 102 16.68 1.51 -23.55
CA ASP A 102 17.13 0.15 -23.91
C ASP A 102 17.34 -0.74 -22.68
N LYS A 103 16.65 -0.45 -21.58
CA LYS A 103 16.82 -1.13 -20.29
C LYS A 103 15.52 -1.80 -19.86
N ARG A 104 15.66 -2.98 -19.25
CA ARG A 104 14.58 -3.67 -18.55
C ARG A 104 14.40 -3.07 -17.16
N TYR A 105 13.23 -2.52 -16.87
CA TYR A 105 12.92 -1.88 -15.58
C TYR A 105 11.63 -2.41 -14.95
N PHE A 106 11.55 -2.29 -13.62
CA PHE A 106 10.34 -2.54 -12.84
C PHE A 106 10.06 -1.36 -11.91
N ILE A 107 8.95 -0.67 -12.11
CA ILE A 107 8.64 0.54 -11.33
C ILE A 107 7.29 0.38 -10.65
N VAL A 108 7.24 0.69 -9.35
CA VAL A 108 6.02 0.71 -8.56
C VAL A 108 5.60 2.16 -8.31
N ILE A 109 4.38 2.50 -8.70
CA ILE A 109 3.75 3.80 -8.45
C ILE A 109 2.55 3.60 -7.53
N ASP A 110 2.73 3.89 -6.25
CA ASP A 110 1.77 3.63 -5.18
C ASP A 110 0.77 4.79 -4.97
N ASP A 111 -0.48 4.46 -4.66
CA ASP A 111 -1.61 5.34 -4.31
C ASP A 111 -1.96 6.44 -5.33
N ILE A 112 -2.09 6.12 -6.62
CA ILE A 112 -2.46 7.11 -7.65
C ILE A 112 -3.91 7.60 -7.47
N TRP A 113 -4.10 8.92 -7.37
CA TRP A 113 -5.41 9.55 -7.15
C TRP A 113 -6.09 10.11 -8.41
N SER A 114 -5.34 10.39 -9.48
CA SER A 114 -5.91 11.01 -10.68
C SER A 114 -5.28 10.50 -11.98
N THR A 115 -6.09 10.48 -13.05
CA THR A 115 -5.62 10.13 -14.40
C THR A 115 -4.66 11.17 -14.95
N SER A 116 -4.80 12.44 -14.56
CA SER A 116 -3.90 13.52 -14.95
C SER A 116 -2.49 13.33 -14.39
N ALA A 117 -2.37 12.98 -13.10
CA ALA A 117 -1.07 12.68 -12.48
C ALA A 117 -0.39 11.49 -13.17
N TRP A 118 -1.12 10.39 -13.38
CA TRP A 118 -0.61 9.24 -14.11
C TRP A 118 -0.18 9.59 -15.53
N ARG A 119 -0.97 10.38 -16.27
CA ARG A 119 -0.64 10.79 -17.64
C ARG A 119 0.72 11.48 -17.72
N THR A 120 1.02 12.37 -16.78
CA THR A 120 2.32 13.06 -16.74
C THR A 120 3.46 12.12 -16.33
N ILE A 121 3.26 11.31 -15.28
CA ILE A 121 4.27 10.35 -14.81
C ILE A 121 4.59 9.31 -15.89
N LYS A 122 3.58 8.79 -16.60
CA LYS A 122 3.74 7.79 -17.67
C LYS A 122 4.67 8.27 -18.79
N CYS A 123 4.72 9.59 -19.06
CA CYS A 123 5.58 10.16 -20.10
C CYS A 123 7.09 9.87 -19.88
N ALA A 124 7.50 9.63 -18.63
CA ALA A 124 8.87 9.30 -18.27
C ALA A 124 9.26 7.86 -18.65
N PHE A 125 8.29 6.97 -18.88
CA PHE A 125 8.56 5.55 -19.11
C PHE A 125 8.46 5.22 -20.60
N PRO A 126 9.58 4.84 -21.25
CA PRO A 126 9.56 4.47 -22.65
C PRO A 126 8.89 3.11 -22.83
N GLU A 127 7.99 3.01 -23.82
CA GLU A 127 7.62 1.72 -24.38
C GLU A 127 8.84 1.13 -25.08
N ASN A 128 9.37 0.04 -24.52
CA ASN A 128 10.51 -0.67 -25.06
C ASN A 128 10.22 -2.17 -25.13
N ASN A 129 11.00 -2.88 -25.93
CA ASN A 129 10.88 -4.34 -26.09
C ASN A 129 11.76 -5.11 -25.09
N CYS A 130 12.02 -4.51 -23.93
CA CYS A 130 12.92 -5.06 -22.91
C CYS A 130 12.18 -5.79 -21.78
N SER A 131 10.90 -6.15 -21.99
CA SER A 131 10.06 -6.80 -20.97
C SER A 131 9.94 -5.97 -19.68
N SER A 132 9.79 -4.66 -19.84
CA SER A 132 9.65 -3.71 -18.73
C SER A 132 8.25 -3.78 -18.11
N ARG A 133 8.15 -3.47 -16.82
CA ARG A 133 6.95 -3.69 -16.02
C ARG A 133 6.66 -2.50 -15.11
N ILE A 134 5.40 -2.11 -15.01
CA ILE A 134 4.95 -1.12 -14.04
C ILE A 134 3.82 -1.71 -13.21
N LEU A 135 3.92 -1.56 -11.90
CA LEU A 135 2.86 -1.90 -10.96
C LEU A 135 2.32 -0.59 -10.38
N THR A 136 1.01 -0.37 -10.49
CA THR A 136 0.37 0.78 -9.84
C THR A 136 -0.56 0.32 -8.74
N THR A 137 -0.80 1.17 -7.74
CA THR A 137 -1.91 0.97 -6.81
C THR A 137 -2.82 2.19 -6.79
N THR A 138 -4.12 1.97 -6.60
CA THR A 138 -5.09 3.06 -6.49
C THR A 138 -6.34 2.61 -5.75
N ARG A 139 -7.11 3.56 -5.24
CA ARG A 139 -8.43 3.34 -4.66
C ARG A 139 -9.55 3.47 -5.69
N ILE A 140 -9.25 4.00 -6.88
CA ILE A 140 -10.25 4.44 -7.84
C ILE A 140 -10.20 3.53 -9.08
N ILE A 141 -11.27 2.78 -9.30
CA ILE A 141 -11.35 1.82 -10.43
C ILE A 141 -11.16 2.47 -11.80
N ALA A 142 -11.68 3.70 -11.99
CA ALA A 142 -11.48 4.46 -13.22
C ALA A 142 -10.00 4.78 -13.47
N VAL A 143 -9.26 5.14 -12.42
CA VAL A 143 -7.81 5.40 -12.49
C VAL A 143 -7.07 4.10 -12.80
N ALA A 144 -7.42 2.98 -12.15
CA ALA A 144 -6.79 1.68 -12.39
C ALA A 144 -6.91 1.24 -13.85
N LYS A 145 -8.13 1.34 -14.41
CA LYS A 145 -8.43 1.02 -15.81
C LYS A 145 -7.69 1.94 -16.79
N TYR A 146 -7.59 3.24 -16.46
CA TYR A 146 -6.83 4.19 -17.27
C TYR A 146 -5.32 3.88 -17.26
N CYS A 147 -4.78 3.48 -16.10
CA CYS A 147 -3.36 3.11 -15.99
C CYS A 147 -2.99 1.90 -16.85
N CYS A 148 -3.89 0.91 -16.93
CA CYS A 148 -3.71 -0.30 -17.72
C CYS A 148 -4.01 -0.14 -19.22
N SER A 149 -4.51 1.01 -19.68
CA SER A 149 -4.93 1.21 -21.08
C SER A 149 -3.75 1.03 -22.08
N PRO A 150 -3.95 0.27 -23.18
CA PRO A 150 -5.24 -0.25 -23.69
C PRO A 150 -5.68 -1.62 -23.10
N HIS A 151 -4.83 -2.28 -22.32
CA HIS A 151 -5.07 -3.63 -21.81
C HIS A 151 -5.79 -3.62 -20.44
N HIS A 152 -7.10 -3.37 -20.44
CA HIS A 152 -7.90 -3.27 -19.22
C HIS A 152 -7.95 -4.56 -18.37
N ASP A 153 -7.57 -5.72 -18.92
CA ASP A 153 -7.51 -7.00 -18.21
C ASP A 153 -6.38 -7.08 -17.17
N ASN A 154 -5.49 -6.08 -17.14
CA ASN A 154 -4.39 -5.99 -16.19
C ASN A 154 -4.78 -5.33 -14.84
N VAL A 155 -6.06 -5.17 -14.55
CA VAL A 155 -6.54 -4.64 -13.26
C VAL A 155 -6.79 -5.78 -12.28
N TYR A 156 -6.08 -5.76 -11.16
CA TYR A 156 -6.25 -6.70 -10.05
C TYR A 156 -7.04 -6.04 -8.92
N GLU A 157 -8.28 -6.47 -8.71
CA GLU A 157 -9.10 -6.02 -7.59
C GLU A 157 -8.76 -6.83 -6.33
N ILE A 158 -8.13 -6.17 -5.34
CA ILE A 158 -7.82 -6.81 -4.06
C ILE A 158 -9.11 -6.95 -3.23
N LYS A 159 -9.30 -8.13 -2.65
CA LYS A 159 -10.46 -8.46 -1.82
C LYS A 159 -10.09 -8.45 -0.32
N PRO A 160 -11.06 -8.21 0.58
CA PRO A 160 -10.86 -8.41 2.01
C PRO A 160 -10.37 -9.83 2.33
N LEU A 161 -9.71 -9.98 3.48
CA LEU A 161 -9.25 -11.28 3.96
C LEU A 161 -10.43 -12.18 4.32
N GLY A 162 -10.38 -13.42 3.84
CA GLY A 162 -11.30 -14.47 4.28
C GLY A 162 -11.14 -14.78 5.77
N ALA A 163 -12.16 -15.39 6.38
CA ALA A 163 -12.23 -15.63 7.81
C ALA A 163 -10.97 -16.30 8.40
N ILE A 164 -10.40 -17.29 7.70
CA ILE A 164 -9.21 -18.02 8.13
C ILE A 164 -8.00 -17.10 8.23
N HIS A 165 -7.73 -16.30 7.19
CA HIS A 165 -6.59 -15.37 7.18
C HIS A 165 -6.78 -14.20 8.14
N SER A 166 -8.01 -13.71 8.28
CA SER A 166 -8.37 -12.66 9.26
C SER A 166 -8.09 -13.13 10.68
N LYS A 167 -8.53 -14.35 11.02
CA LYS A 167 -8.32 -14.99 12.31
C LYS A 167 -6.83 -15.19 12.61
N SER A 168 -6.10 -15.72 11.64
CA SER A 168 -4.64 -15.91 11.75
C SER A 168 -3.91 -14.59 11.98
N LEU A 169 -4.24 -13.54 11.23
CA LEU A 169 -3.64 -12.21 11.37
C LEU A 169 -3.93 -11.61 12.76
N PHE A 170 -5.18 -11.67 13.20
CA PHE A 170 -5.61 -11.14 14.49
C PHE A 170 -4.87 -11.80 15.64
N PHE A 171 -4.89 -13.13 15.72
CA PHE A 171 -4.27 -13.82 16.86
C PHE A 171 -2.74 -13.78 16.84
N LYS A 172 -2.13 -13.78 15.66
CA LYS A 172 -0.69 -13.55 15.55
C LYS A 172 -0.32 -12.18 16.11
N GLN A 173 -1.13 -11.15 15.81
CA GLN A 173 -0.87 -9.80 16.30
C GLN A 173 -1.15 -9.65 17.81
N THR A 174 -2.22 -10.27 18.34
CA THR A 174 -2.59 -10.12 19.76
C THR A 174 -1.83 -11.03 20.71
N PHE A 175 -1.59 -12.30 20.34
CA PHE A 175 -0.99 -13.31 21.23
C PHE A 175 0.34 -13.87 20.71
N GLY A 176 0.83 -13.43 19.54
CA GLY A 176 2.01 -13.98 18.87
C GLY A 176 1.74 -15.28 18.09
N SER A 177 0.72 -16.06 18.47
CA SER A 177 0.27 -17.26 17.76
C SER A 177 -1.19 -17.59 18.09
N GLU A 178 -1.87 -18.32 17.19
CA GLU A 178 -3.27 -18.72 17.40
C GLU A 178 -3.46 -19.66 18.61
N ASP A 179 -2.50 -20.55 18.86
CA ASP A 179 -2.56 -21.53 19.95
C ASP A 179 -2.52 -20.92 21.36
N LYS A 180 -2.07 -19.66 21.48
CA LYS A 180 -1.96 -18.94 22.75
C LYS A 180 -3.24 -18.22 23.14
N CYS A 181 -4.27 -18.23 22.30
CA CYS A 181 -5.54 -17.57 22.58
C CYS A 181 -6.32 -18.30 23.70
N PRO A 182 -6.64 -17.62 24.81
CA PRO A 182 -7.48 -18.20 25.87
C PRO A 182 -8.87 -18.59 25.37
N LEU A 183 -9.39 -19.74 25.80
CA LEU A 183 -10.66 -20.29 25.32
C LEU A 183 -11.84 -19.34 25.53
N HIS A 184 -11.90 -18.64 26.67
CA HIS A 184 -12.99 -17.71 27.00
C HIS A 184 -13.03 -16.46 26.12
N LEU A 185 -11.94 -16.14 25.42
CA LEU A 185 -11.87 -14.99 24.51
C LEU A 185 -12.21 -15.34 23.06
N ARG A 186 -12.35 -16.63 22.70
CA ARG A 186 -12.56 -17.04 21.31
C ARG A 186 -13.87 -16.52 20.72
N GLU A 187 -14.96 -16.54 21.49
CA GLU A 187 -16.27 -16.06 21.03
C GLU A 187 -16.26 -14.56 20.73
N VAL A 188 -15.79 -13.76 21.69
CA VAL A 188 -15.67 -12.30 21.53
C VAL A 188 -14.68 -11.94 20.42
N SER A 189 -13.56 -12.66 20.30
CA SER A 189 -12.61 -12.49 19.18
C SER A 189 -13.28 -12.70 17.82
N ASN A 190 -14.10 -13.75 17.67
CA ASN A 190 -14.82 -14.02 16.42
C ASN A 190 -15.88 -12.94 16.14
N ALA A 191 -16.54 -12.39 17.16
CA ALA A 191 -17.46 -11.28 16.99
C ALA A 191 -16.74 -10.00 16.53
N ILE A 192 -15.59 -9.69 17.11
CA ILE A 192 -14.73 -8.57 16.71
C ILE A 192 -14.24 -8.74 15.27
N LEU A 193 -13.78 -9.94 14.90
CA LEU A 193 -13.33 -10.24 13.54
C LEU A 193 -14.43 -10.04 12.50
N ARG A 194 -15.68 -10.42 12.82
CA ARG A 194 -16.84 -10.15 11.96
C ARG A 194 -17.05 -8.65 11.75
N LYS A 195 -16.93 -7.86 12.83
CA LYS A 195 -17.01 -6.40 12.76
C LYS A 195 -15.86 -5.75 11.99
N CYS A 196 -14.68 -6.37 11.93
CA CYS A 196 -13.55 -5.88 11.14
C CYS A 196 -13.70 -6.13 9.62
N GLY A 197 -14.66 -6.94 9.19
CA GLY A 197 -14.98 -7.12 7.76
C GLY A 197 -13.86 -7.68 6.89
N GLY A 198 -12.86 -8.33 7.50
CA GLY A 198 -11.69 -8.84 6.77
C GLY A 198 -10.67 -7.77 6.36
N LEU A 199 -10.79 -6.54 6.88
CA LEU A 199 -9.84 -5.46 6.59
C LEU A 199 -8.54 -5.63 7.39
N PRO A 200 -7.38 -5.82 6.74
CA PRO A 200 -6.10 -5.95 7.45
C PRO A 200 -5.84 -4.80 8.43
N LEU A 201 -6.09 -3.55 8.02
CA LEU A 201 -5.86 -2.38 8.88
C LEU A 201 -6.77 -2.39 10.11
N ALA A 202 -8.06 -2.70 9.96
CA ALA A 202 -8.99 -2.78 11.09
C ALA A 202 -8.59 -3.91 12.05
N ILE A 203 -8.26 -5.08 11.50
CA ILE A 203 -7.84 -6.25 12.26
C ILE A 203 -6.57 -5.94 13.07
N ILE A 204 -5.52 -5.40 12.45
CA ILE A 204 -4.25 -5.11 13.13
C ILE A 204 -4.45 -4.03 14.20
N THR A 205 -5.24 -3.01 13.91
CA THR A 205 -5.52 -1.91 14.85
C THR A 205 -6.21 -2.43 16.10
N VAL A 206 -7.31 -3.18 15.95
CA VAL A 206 -8.05 -3.73 17.09
C VAL A 206 -7.22 -4.79 17.82
N ALA A 207 -6.51 -5.66 17.09
CA ALA A 207 -5.64 -6.66 17.68
C ALA A 207 -4.54 -6.02 18.55
N SER A 208 -3.97 -4.90 18.11
CA SER A 208 -2.92 -4.17 18.84
C SER A 208 -3.48 -3.42 20.05
N LEU A 209 -4.69 -2.86 19.94
CA LEU A 209 -5.42 -2.29 21.07
C LEU A 209 -5.62 -3.35 22.16
N LEU A 210 -6.11 -4.54 21.78
CA LEU A 210 -6.39 -5.64 22.71
C LEU A 210 -5.13 -6.28 23.31
N ALA A 211 -4.00 -6.26 22.58
CA ALA A 211 -2.73 -6.77 23.09
C ALA A 211 -2.23 -6.01 24.34
N ASN A 212 -2.68 -4.76 24.53
CA ASN A 212 -2.35 -3.93 25.69
C ASN A 212 -3.37 -4.02 26.83
N LYS A 213 -4.42 -4.83 26.68
CA LYS A 213 -5.51 -4.99 27.66
C LYS A 213 -5.37 -6.24 28.50
N ALA A 214 -6.05 -6.27 29.64
CA ALA A 214 -6.14 -7.50 30.40
C ALA A 214 -6.91 -8.53 29.57
N SER A 215 -6.52 -9.80 29.66
CA SER A 215 -7.18 -10.90 28.93
C SER A 215 -8.52 -11.29 29.57
N THR A 216 -9.36 -10.31 29.91
CA THR A 216 -10.68 -10.49 30.52
C THR A 216 -11.77 -10.36 29.46
N LYS A 217 -12.84 -11.15 29.60
CA LYS A 217 -13.96 -11.13 28.66
C LYS A 217 -14.67 -9.77 28.64
N VAL A 218 -14.83 -9.14 29.80
CA VAL A 218 -15.54 -7.86 29.97
C VAL A 218 -14.88 -6.72 29.19
N GLU A 219 -13.55 -6.59 29.26
CA GLU A 219 -12.83 -5.54 28.52
C GLU A 219 -12.94 -5.74 27.00
N TRP A 220 -12.84 -7.01 26.55
CA TRP A 220 -12.95 -7.35 25.14
C TRP A 220 -14.36 -7.12 24.60
N GLU A 221 -15.40 -7.43 25.38
CA GLU A 221 -16.80 -7.15 25.03
C GLU A 221 -17.09 -5.64 25.00
N SER A 222 -16.48 -4.86 25.90
CA SER A 222 -16.57 -3.40 25.85
C SER A 222 -16.03 -2.85 24.53
N ILE A 223 -14.83 -3.29 24.12
CA ILE A 223 -14.24 -2.90 22.83
C ILE A 223 -15.10 -3.40 21.66
N GLN A 224 -15.58 -4.65 21.72
CA GLN A 224 -16.51 -5.18 20.72
C GLN A 224 -17.72 -4.26 20.56
N ASN A 225 -18.31 -3.77 21.65
CA ASN A 225 -19.51 -2.92 21.62
C ASN A 225 -19.21 -1.52 21.06
N SER A 226 -18.02 -0.99 21.27
CA SER A 226 -17.58 0.31 20.72
C SER A 226 -17.28 0.26 19.22
N ILE A 227 -16.94 -0.89 18.66
CA ILE A 227 -16.62 -1.04 17.23
C ILE A 227 -17.91 -1.08 16.39
N GLY A 228 -17.98 -0.26 15.34
CA GLY A 228 -19.01 -0.32 14.28
C GLY A 228 -18.86 -1.57 13.38
N SER A 229 -19.78 -1.82 12.46
CA SER A 229 -19.71 -3.01 11.60
C SER A 229 -19.14 -2.63 10.23
N ALA A 230 -17.83 -2.83 10.02
CA ALA A 230 -17.03 -2.48 8.83
C ALA A 230 -17.57 -2.94 7.44
N LEU A 231 -18.73 -3.60 7.41
CA LEU A 231 -19.42 -4.15 6.24
C LEU A 231 -20.67 -3.34 5.83
N GLU A 232 -21.03 -2.25 6.52
CA GLU A 232 -22.18 -1.43 6.14
C GLU A 232 -21.82 -0.54 4.93
N LYS A 233 -22.43 -0.88 3.78
CA LYS A 233 -22.17 -0.31 2.46
C LYS A 233 -22.29 1.23 2.45
N ASP A 234 -21.35 1.86 1.76
CA ASP A 234 -21.09 3.31 1.61
C ASP A 234 -20.27 4.00 2.72
N THR A 235 -19.81 3.27 3.74
CA THR A 235 -19.18 3.84 4.95
C THR A 235 -17.81 3.28 5.34
N ASP A 236 -17.13 2.50 4.48
CA ASP A 236 -15.90 1.76 4.80
C ASP A 236 -14.76 2.61 5.41
N MET A 237 -14.64 3.89 5.05
CA MET A 237 -13.62 4.78 5.63
C MET A 237 -14.03 5.32 7.00
N GLU A 238 -15.32 5.58 7.23
CA GLU A 238 -15.82 6.11 8.50
C GLU A 238 -15.71 5.08 9.63
N GLU A 239 -15.85 3.80 9.30
CA GLU A 239 -15.73 2.73 10.30
C GLU A 239 -14.27 2.45 10.66
N ILE A 240 -13.35 2.52 9.68
CA ILE A 240 -11.91 2.52 9.96
C ILE A 240 -11.54 3.73 10.82
N LYS A 241 -12.08 4.93 10.53
CA LYS A 241 -11.85 6.13 11.35
C LYS A 241 -12.33 5.93 12.80
N LYS A 242 -13.49 5.32 13.02
CA LYS A 242 -13.98 4.98 14.37
C LYS A 242 -13.02 4.05 15.10
N ILE A 243 -12.53 3.00 14.44
CA ILE A 243 -11.56 2.06 15.01
C ILE A 243 -10.23 2.75 15.34
N LEU A 244 -9.74 3.62 14.46
CA LEU A 244 -8.53 4.42 14.69
C LEU A 244 -8.71 5.40 15.85
N LEU A 245 -9.89 6.04 15.94
CA LEU A 245 -10.22 6.96 17.02
C LEU A 245 -10.26 6.24 18.37
N LEU A 246 -10.90 5.07 18.45
CA LEU A 246 -10.88 4.24 19.66
C LEU A 246 -9.46 3.89 20.10
N SER A 247 -8.60 3.55 19.13
CA SER A 247 -7.20 3.23 19.41
C SER A 247 -6.42 4.46 19.88
N TYR A 248 -6.70 5.63 19.31
CA TYR A 248 -6.12 6.90 19.74
C TYR A 248 -6.58 7.28 21.15
N ASP A 249 -7.86 7.10 21.47
CA ASP A 249 -8.42 7.45 22.77
C ASP A 249 -7.86 6.59 23.90
N ASP A 250 -7.48 5.35 23.59
CA ASP A 250 -6.85 4.43 24.53
C ASP A 250 -5.35 4.69 24.78
N LEU A 251 -4.70 5.49 23.93
CA LEU A 251 -3.27 5.79 24.12
C LEU A 251 -3.02 6.56 25.43
N PRO A 252 -1.90 6.29 26.12
CA PRO A 252 -1.41 7.16 27.19
C PRO A 252 -1.30 8.61 26.74
N TYR A 253 -1.59 9.57 27.63
CA TYR A 253 -1.63 11.00 27.31
C TYR A 253 -0.37 11.51 26.59
N HIS A 254 0.82 11.05 27.01
CA HIS A 254 2.07 11.44 26.37
C HIS A 254 2.18 10.94 24.91
N LEU A 255 1.68 9.73 24.61
CA LEU A 255 1.70 9.17 23.24
C LEU A 255 0.65 9.82 22.32
N LYS A 256 -0.48 10.29 22.87
CA LYS A 256 -1.46 11.07 22.09
C LYS A 256 -0.82 12.31 21.48
N THR A 257 -0.07 13.06 22.29
CA THR A 257 0.66 14.25 21.83
C THR A 257 1.71 13.88 20.79
N CYS A 258 2.47 12.81 21.00
CA CYS A 258 3.46 12.33 20.01
C CYS A 258 2.80 11.94 18.67
N LEU A 259 1.63 11.28 18.69
CA LEU A 259 0.94 10.91 17.46
C LEU A 259 0.37 12.14 16.74
N LEU A 260 -0.26 13.07 17.47
CA LEU A 260 -0.77 14.32 16.89
C LEU A 260 0.34 15.15 16.27
N TYR A 261 1.55 15.11 16.82
CA TYR A 261 2.71 15.79 16.25
C TYR A 261 3.00 15.35 14.82
N LEU A 262 2.71 14.09 14.46
CA LEU A 262 2.91 13.60 13.09
C LEU A 262 2.03 14.32 12.06
N SER A 263 0.93 14.97 12.49
CA SER A 263 0.04 15.72 11.60
C SER A 263 0.64 16.99 10.99
N ILE A 264 1.78 17.48 11.52
CA ILE A 264 2.45 18.65 10.96
C ILE A 264 3.20 18.34 9.65
N PHE A 265 3.50 17.06 9.42
CA PHE A 265 4.27 16.65 8.26
C PHE A 265 3.34 16.54 7.04
N PRO A 266 3.82 16.90 5.84
CA PRO A 266 3.07 16.69 4.61
C PRO A 266 2.73 15.22 4.37
N GLU A 267 1.69 14.97 3.58
CA GLU A 267 1.33 13.63 3.09
C GLU A 267 2.55 12.94 2.43
N ASP A 268 2.74 11.65 2.72
CA ASP A 268 3.84 10.81 2.24
C ASP A 268 5.26 11.35 2.49
N TYR A 269 5.44 12.20 3.51
CA TYR A 269 6.75 12.70 3.89
C TYR A 269 7.55 11.67 4.70
N GLU A 270 8.78 11.39 4.27
CA GLU A 270 9.70 10.53 5.02
C GLU A 270 10.22 11.25 6.27
N ILE A 271 9.74 10.83 7.44
CA ILE A 271 10.13 11.42 8.73
C ILE A 271 11.36 10.68 9.26
N LYS A 272 12.50 11.38 9.34
CA LYS A 272 13.70 10.86 10.01
C LYS A 272 13.44 10.65 11.50
N ARG A 273 13.65 9.43 12.00
CA ARG A 273 13.46 9.06 13.42
C ARG A 273 14.11 10.04 14.39
N ASP A 274 15.37 10.40 14.16
CA ASP A 274 16.12 11.28 15.07
C ASP A 274 15.53 12.70 15.14
N ARG A 275 14.90 13.17 14.06
CA ARG A 275 14.20 14.46 14.04
C ARG A 275 12.95 14.42 14.92
N LEU A 276 12.25 13.28 14.95
CA LEU A 276 11.06 13.10 15.77
C LEU A 276 11.41 12.98 17.26
N ILE A 277 12.49 12.27 17.60
CA ILE A 277 12.89 12.05 19.00
C ILE A 277 13.44 13.31 19.67
N ARG A 278 14.08 14.21 18.91
CA ARG A 278 14.73 15.42 19.46
C ARG A 278 13.79 16.60 19.67
N ARG A 279 12.49 16.45 19.38
CA ARG A 279 11.48 17.49 19.53
C ARG A 279 10.45 17.10 20.57
#